data_AF-A0A382EUT4-F1
#
_entry.id   AF-A0A382EUT4-F1
#
_cell.length_a   1.000
_cell.length_b   1.000
_cell.length_c   1.000
_cell.angle_alpha   90.00
_cell.angle_beta   90.00
_cell.angle_gamma   90.00
#
_symmetry.space_group_name_H-M   'P 1'
#
loop_
_entity.id
_entity.type
_entity.pdbx_description
1 polymer ?
#
loop_
_entity_poly.entity_id
_entity_poly.type
_entity_poly.pdbx_seq_one_letter_code
_entity_poly.pdbx_strand_id
1 'polypeptide(L)'
;MINLKIDAEKGEGIELAEKYNIRGFPTIVFTNNRGDEIDRIVGYKDPDQFFSELSRIKSGRNTLPTLLTDFQTNPNNFSTLFKLTKKYEAMGDPASATRMINAILKAGVDSSGTAKFFSILYQSREIQKPNGLLEYASNHPESGYLTTALQEAMYFIRRIGKNKQLEADVYVRLINSYEEENPGMLNSFSWRMSELKLYLDLALEKVTWAIEQTSDNKQKHMFIDTKAEILWKLNRIDEAILEIEKCTTFDPNNSYYKEQLEKFKGPINT
;
A
#
# COMPACT_ATOMS: atom_id res chain seq x y z
N MET A 1 10.52 -31.64 12.77
CA MET A 1 9.36 -30.78 12.48
C MET A 1 8.28 -31.67 11.92
N ILE A 2 7.05 -31.48 12.39
CA ILE A 2 5.86 -32.16 11.86
C ILE A 2 5.05 -31.08 11.16
N ASN A 3 4.67 -31.31 9.90
CA ASN A 3 3.85 -30.37 9.15
C ASN A 3 2.37 -30.75 9.31
N LEU A 4 1.54 -29.76 9.66
CA LEU A 4 0.10 -29.89 9.69
C LEU A 4 -0.51 -28.85 8.74
N LYS A 5 -1.34 -29.32 7.81
CA LYS A 5 -2.12 -28.44 6.94
C LYS A 5 -3.50 -28.26 7.56
N ILE A 6 -3.86 -27.01 7.84
CA ILE A 6 -5.12 -26.66 8.50
C ILE A 6 -5.87 -25.68 7.59
N ASP A 7 -7.15 -25.94 7.38
CA ASP A 7 -8.07 -24.97 6.79
C ASP A 7 -8.46 -23.98 7.89
N ALA A 8 -7.86 -22.79 7.85
CA ALA A 8 -8.05 -21.76 8.89
C ALA A 8 -9.45 -21.13 8.89
N GLU A 9 -10.31 -21.46 7.92
CA GLU A 9 -11.67 -20.94 7.82
C GLU A 9 -12.73 -21.94 8.31
N LYS A 10 -12.31 -23.13 8.77
CA LYS A 10 -13.23 -24.20 9.18
C LYS A 10 -12.74 -24.97 10.41
N GLY A 11 -13.70 -25.47 11.19
CA GLY A 11 -13.43 -26.35 12.34
C GLY A 11 -12.43 -25.75 13.32
N GLU A 12 -11.46 -26.56 13.77
CA GLU A 12 -10.38 -26.14 14.67
C GLU A 12 -9.49 -25.03 14.10
N GLY A 13 -9.48 -24.84 12.78
CA GLY A 13 -8.65 -23.85 12.12
C GLY A 13 -9.05 -22.40 12.45
N ILE A 14 -10.32 -22.15 12.75
CA ILE A 14 -10.80 -20.83 13.17
C ILE A 14 -10.17 -20.45 14.52
N GLU A 15 -10.24 -21.35 15.50
CA GLU A 15 -9.65 -21.13 16.84
C GLU A 15 -8.13 -20.97 16.77
N LEU A 16 -7.46 -21.74 15.90
CA LEU A 16 -6.02 -21.61 15.70
C LEU A 16 -5.65 -20.30 14.99
N ALA A 17 -6.44 -19.86 14.02
CA ALA A 17 -6.25 -18.57 13.36
C ALA A 17 -6.40 -17.41 14.34
N GLU A 18 -7.38 -17.47 15.23
CA GLU A 18 -7.56 -16.49 16.32
C GLU A 18 -6.39 -16.56 17.31
N LYS A 19 -6.02 -17.75 17.78
CA LYS A 19 -4.92 -17.97 18.75
C LYS A 19 -3.60 -17.36 18.27
N TYR A 20 -3.25 -17.56 17.00
CA TYR A 20 -2.01 -17.03 16.43
C TYR A 20 -2.20 -15.69 15.71
N ASN A 21 -3.37 -15.07 15.85
CA ASN A 21 -3.71 -13.78 15.27
C ASN A 21 -3.36 -13.69 13.77
N ILE A 22 -3.83 -14.66 12.99
CA ILE A 22 -3.56 -14.75 11.56
C ILE A 22 -4.34 -13.65 10.85
N ARG A 23 -3.61 -12.74 10.18
CA ARG A 23 -4.17 -11.57 9.47
C ARG A 23 -4.21 -11.70 7.96
N GLY A 24 -3.66 -12.78 7.42
CA GLY A 24 -3.61 -13.03 5.98
C GLY A 24 -3.15 -14.45 5.67
N PHE A 25 -3.55 -14.93 4.50
CA PHE A 25 -3.23 -16.27 4.02
C PHE A 25 -2.37 -16.21 2.73
N PRO A 26 -1.47 -17.19 2.52
CA PRO A 26 -1.11 -18.24 3.47
C PRO A 26 -0.24 -17.69 4.62
N THR A 27 -0.34 -18.29 5.81
CA THR A 27 0.61 -18.07 6.92
C THR A 27 1.02 -19.41 7.50
N ILE A 28 2.31 -19.61 7.71
CA ILE A 28 2.89 -20.81 8.33
C ILE A 28 3.46 -20.40 9.68
N VAL A 29 2.89 -20.95 10.75
CA VAL A 29 3.33 -20.70 12.13
C VAL A 29 4.19 -21.86 12.59
N PHE A 30 5.35 -21.55 13.17
CA PHE A 30 6.25 -22.51 13.78
C PHE A 30 6.09 -22.43 15.29
N THR A 31 5.73 -23.54 15.93
CA THR A 31 5.50 -23.59 17.38
C THR A 31 6.43 -24.57 18.08
N ASN A 32 6.63 -24.36 19.39
CA ASN A 32 7.27 -25.34 20.25
C ASN A 32 6.26 -26.40 20.73
N ASN A 33 6.72 -27.36 21.54
CA ASN A 33 5.87 -28.43 22.08
C ASN A 33 4.78 -27.96 23.07
N ARG A 34 4.83 -26.71 23.53
CA ARG A 34 3.79 -26.07 24.36
C ARG A 34 2.77 -25.30 23.52
N GLY A 35 3.01 -25.18 22.21
CA GLY A 35 2.19 -24.36 21.32
C GLY A 35 2.50 -22.86 21.38
N ASP A 36 3.64 -22.47 21.97
CA ASP A 36 4.14 -21.09 21.86
C ASP A 36 4.75 -20.89 20.47
N GLU A 37 4.52 -19.73 19.88
CA GLU A 37 5.10 -19.37 18.59
C GLU A 37 6.60 -19.08 18.69
N ILE A 38 7.38 -19.70 17.79
CA ILE A 38 8.83 -19.52 17.64
C ILE A 38 9.12 -18.56 16.50
N ASP A 39 8.42 -18.70 15.38
CA ASP A 39 8.56 -17.87 14.19
C ASP A 39 7.35 -18.07 13.26
N ARG A 40 7.25 -17.26 12.20
CA ARG A 40 6.25 -17.42 11.14
C ARG A 40 6.80 -17.05 9.78
N ILE A 41 6.18 -17.62 8.74
CA ILE A 41 6.31 -17.19 7.35
C ILE A 41 4.94 -16.66 6.91
N VAL A 42 4.87 -15.39 6.57
CA VAL A 42 3.63 -14.72 6.12
C VAL A 42 3.68 -14.54 4.61
N GLY A 43 2.57 -14.86 3.95
CA GLY A 43 2.39 -14.73 2.52
C GLY A 43 3.06 -15.84 1.71
N TYR A 44 2.79 -15.82 0.41
CA TYR A 44 3.45 -16.71 -0.54
C TYR A 44 4.94 -16.38 -0.64
N LYS A 45 5.75 -17.43 -0.78
CA LYS A 45 7.17 -17.37 -1.14
C LYS A 45 7.42 -18.39 -2.23
N ASP A 46 8.29 -18.05 -3.17
CA ASP A 46 8.79 -19.04 -4.13
C ASP A 46 9.60 -20.14 -3.40
N PRO A 47 9.86 -21.29 -4.04
CA PRO A 47 10.51 -22.42 -3.40
C PRO A 47 11.86 -22.10 -2.75
N ASP A 48 12.69 -21.27 -3.39
CA ASP A 48 14.05 -20.94 -2.90
C ASP A 48 13.98 -20.03 -1.68
N GLN A 49 13.13 -19.00 -1.73
CA GLN A 49 12.86 -18.13 -0.60
C GLN A 49 12.26 -18.90 0.58
N PHE A 50 11.32 -19.80 0.31
CA PHE A 50 10.69 -20.63 1.33
C PHE A 50 11.71 -21.55 2.01
N PHE A 51 12.56 -22.22 1.23
CA PHE A 51 13.60 -23.09 1.77
C PHE A 51 14.63 -22.33 2.59
N SER A 52 15.00 -21.12 2.16
CA SER A 52 15.89 -20.23 2.92
C SER A 52 15.31 -19.85 4.28
N GLU A 53 14.04 -19.43 4.32
CA GLU A 53 13.35 -19.11 5.58
C GLU A 53 13.22 -20.33 6.48
N LEU A 54 12.84 -21.48 5.94
CA LEU A 54 12.74 -22.73 6.70
C LEU A 54 14.11 -23.12 7.31
N SER A 55 15.18 -22.99 6.53
CA SER A 55 16.55 -23.28 6.99
C SER A 55 17.00 -22.32 8.08
N ARG A 56 16.70 -21.03 7.92
CA ARG A 56 16.95 -19.98 8.94
C ARG A 56 16.22 -20.33 10.25
N ILE A 57 14.92 -20.61 10.18
CA ILE A 57 14.09 -20.94 11.34
C ILE A 57 14.58 -22.22 12.02
N LYS A 58 14.86 -23.26 11.25
CA LYS A 58 15.41 -24.54 11.77
C LYS A 58 16.74 -24.35 12.49
N SER A 59 17.57 -23.40 12.05
CA SER A 59 18.83 -23.05 12.71
C SER A 59 18.68 -22.16 13.94
N GLY A 60 17.46 -21.73 14.30
CA GLY A 60 17.21 -20.81 15.41
C GLY A 60 17.63 -19.36 15.14
N ARG A 61 18.08 -19.04 13.92
CA ARG A 61 18.60 -17.71 13.61
C ARG A 61 17.46 -16.70 13.43
N ASN A 62 17.51 -15.57 14.13
CA ASN A 62 16.49 -14.51 14.09
C ASN A 62 15.05 -15.01 14.38
N THR A 63 14.91 -16.09 15.15
CA THR A 63 13.60 -16.53 15.68
C THR A 63 13.23 -15.68 16.90
N LEU A 64 11.96 -15.68 17.29
CA LEU A 64 11.50 -14.88 18.44
C LEU A 64 12.27 -15.24 19.74
N PRO A 65 12.47 -16.52 20.12
CA PRO A 65 13.22 -16.86 21.34
C PRO A 65 14.68 -16.41 21.32
N THR A 66 15.35 -16.52 20.17
CA THR A 66 16.75 -16.08 20.01
C THR A 66 16.85 -14.57 20.15
N LEU A 67 15.97 -13.82 19.48
CA LEU A 67 15.95 -12.36 19.57
C LEU A 67 15.62 -11.87 20.99
N LEU A 68 14.76 -12.57 21.73
CA LEU A 68 14.49 -12.24 23.13
C LEU A 68 15.71 -12.48 24.02
N THR A 69 16.46 -13.55 23.77
CA THR A 69 17.75 -13.79 24.46
C THR A 69 18.77 -12.71 24.13
N ASP A 70 18.90 -12.34 22.85
CA ASP A 70 19.78 -11.26 22.41
C ASP A 70 19.40 -9.92 23.04
N PHE A 71 18.10 -9.66 23.21
CA PHE A 71 17.60 -8.45 23.86
C PHE A 71 17.92 -8.44 25.36
N GLN A 72 17.82 -9.58 26.05
CA GLN A 72 18.18 -9.69 27.47
C GLN A 72 19.68 -9.43 27.70
N THR A 73 20.53 -9.88 26.79
CA THR A 73 21.99 -9.72 26.90
C THR A 73 22.49 -8.36 26.41
N ASN A 74 21.84 -7.77 25.41
CA ASN A 74 22.16 -6.45 24.87
C ASN A 74 20.88 -5.65 24.57
N PRO A 75 20.26 -5.03 25.61
CA PRO A 75 18.94 -4.42 25.50
C PRO A 75 18.89 -3.18 24.60
N ASN A 76 20.04 -2.59 24.26
CA ASN A 76 20.12 -1.39 23.44
C ASN A 76 20.60 -1.70 22.01
N ASN A 77 20.64 -2.96 21.60
CA ASN A 77 21.01 -3.30 20.23
C ASN A 77 19.89 -2.94 19.24
N PHE A 78 20.14 -1.96 18.37
CA PHE A 78 19.17 -1.53 17.35
C PHE A 78 18.68 -2.70 16.47
N SER A 79 19.58 -3.55 15.98
CA SER A 79 19.24 -4.65 15.08
C SER A 79 18.28 -5.63 15.75
N THR A 80 18.57 -6.02 17.00
CA THR A 80 17.71 -6.92 17.77
C THR A 80 16.34 -6.32 18.02
N LEU A 81 16.28 -5.08 18.52
CA LEU A 81 15.03 -4.39 18.80
C LEU A 81 14.17 -4.19 17.54
N PHE A 82 14.79 -3.82 16.42
CA PHE A 82 14.07 -3.61 15.17
C PHE A 82 13.58 -4.94 14.58
N LYS A 83 14.36 -6.02 14.68
CA LYS A 83 13.89 -7.37 14.31
C LYS A 83 12.72 -7.82 15.20
N LEU A 84 12.77 -7.58 16.51
CA LEU A 84 11.64 -7.85 17.41
C LEU A 84 10.41 -7.04 17.01
N THR A 85 10.58 -5.76 16.68
CA THR A 85 9.50 -4.91 16.13
C THR A 85 8.83 -5.60 14.95
N LYS A 86 9.61 -6.08 13.96
CA LYS A 86 9.09 -6.79 12.78
C LYS A 86 8.41 -8.12 13.12
N LYS A 87 8.91 -8.87 14.11
CA LYS A 87 8.23 -10.09 14.58
C LYS A 87 6.86 -9.77 15.17
N TYR A 88 6.78 -8.79 16.05
CA TYR A 88 5.52 -8.39 16.66
C TYR A 88 4.52 -7.78 15.65
N GLU A 89 4.99 -7.02 14.65
CA GLU A 89 4.14 -6.59 13.52
C GLU A 89 3.53 -7.79 12.79
N ALA A 90 4.35 -8.78 12.44
CA ALA A 90 3.89 -9.98 11.72
C ALA A 90 2.93 -10.83 12.57
N MET A 91 3.06 -10.78 13.90
CA MET A 91 2.16 -11.40 14.87
C MET A 91 0.90 -10.58 15.15
N GLY A 92 0.77 -9.39 14.55
CA GLY A 92 -0.33 -8.47 14.81
C GLY A 92 -0.41 -7.99 16.27
N ASP A 93 0.75 -7.86 16.92
CA ASP A 93 0.92 -7.30 18.28
C ASP A 93 1.54 -5.89 18.20
N PRO A 94 0.74 -4.86 17.87
CA PRO A 94 1.25 -3.49 17.73
C PRO A 94 1.76 -2.92 19.06
N ALA A 95 1.25 -3.40 20.21
CA ALA A 95 1.70 -2.95 21.51
C ALA A 95 3.15 -3.37 21.77
N SER A 96 3.50 -4.63 21.50
CA SER A 96 4.88 -5.10 21.62
C SER A 96 5.81 -4.49 20.58
N ALA A 97 5.35 -4.31 19.33
CA ALA A 97 6.11 -3.59 18.31
C ALA A 97 6.44 -2.15 18.75
N THR A 98 5.45 -1.43 19.28
CA THR A 98 5.61 -0.06 19.80
C THR A 98 6.57 0.00 20.98
N ARG A 99 6.53 -0.99 21.90
CA ARG A 99 7.49 -1.08 23.02
C ARG A 99 8.93 -1.18 22.52
N MET A 100 9.19 -1.97 21.48
CA MET A 100 10.54 -2.11 20.91
C MET A 100 11.02 -0.84 20.23
N ILE A 101 10.15 -0.16 19.47
CA ILE A 101 10.46 1.15 18.88
C ILE A 101 10.79 2.19 19.96
N ASN A 102 9.99 2.26 21.03
CA ASN A 102 10.24 3.18 22.14
C ASN A 102 11.56 2.87 22.86
N ALA A 103 11.94 1.59 22.96
CA ALA A 103 13.23 1.18 23.51
C ALA A 103 14.40 1.68 22.63
N ILE A 104 14.30 1.57 21.30
CA ILE A 104 15.30 2.10 20.36
C ILE A 104 15.47 3.61 20.55
N LEU A 105 14.35 4.34 20.59
CA LEU A 105 14.36 5.80 20.74
C LEU A 105 14.95 6.23 22.08
N LYS A 106 14.57 5.56 23.18
CA LYS A 106 15.10 5.84 24.52
C LYS A 106 16.60 5.55 24.63
N ALA A 107 17.08 4.51 23.96
CA ALA A 107 18.50 4.14 23.96
C ALA A 107 19.35 5.08 23.09
N GLY A 108 18.75 5.90 22.22
CA GLY A 108 19.47 6.82 21.34
C GLY A 108 20.27 6.11 20.25
N VAL A 109 19.85 4.91 19.83
CA VAL A 109 20.56 4.06 18.86
C VAL A 109 19.96 4.12 17.44
N ASP A 110 19.05 5.07 17.18
CA ASP A 110 18.37 5.27 15.90
C ASP A 110 19.13 6.25 14.99
N SER A 111 20.26 5.81 14.43
CA SER A 111 21.09 6.70 13.59
C SER A 111 20.44 7.12 12.28
N SER A 112 19.55 6.29 11.72
CA SER A 112 18.88 6.54 10.44
C SER A 112 17.50 7.18 10.54
N GLY A 113 16.99 7.43 11.77
CA GLY A 113 15.62 7.90 11.98
C GLY A 113 14.55 6.84 11.66
N THR A 114 14.93 5.58 11.50
CA THR A 114 14.02 4.48 11.20
C THR A 114 13.02 4.27 12.34
N ALA A 115 13.49 4.20 13.59
CA ALA A 115 12.59 4.01 14.70
C ALA A 115 11.67 5.22 14.90
N LYS A 116 12.17 6.43 14.62
CA LYS A 116 11.35 7.65 14.64
C LYS A 116 10.22 7.59 13.63
N PHE A 117 10.48 7.16 12.39
CA PHE A 117 9.43 6.94 11.40
C PHE A 117 8.39 5.91 11.87
N PHE A 118 8.82 4.74 12.37
CA PHE A 118 7.90 3.70 12.83
C PHE A 118 7.06 4.13 14.04
N SER A 119 7.62 4.97 14.92
CA SER A 119 6.85 5.57 16.03
C SER A 119 5.69 6.42 15.51
N ILE A 120 5.96 7.28 14.52
CA ILE A 120 4.94 8.12 13.85
C ILE A 120 3.90 7.23 13.16
N LEU A 121 4.34 6.19 12.43
CA LEU A 121 3.47 5.25 11.75
C LEU A 121 2.49 4.56 12.71
N TYR A 122 2.99 4.06 13.84
CA TYR A 122 2.16 3.36 14.83
C TYR A 122 1.18 4.31 15.50
N GLN A 123 1.63 5.51 15.88
CA GLN A 123 0.75 6.52 16.42
C GLN A 123 -0.36 6.88 15.43
N SER A 124 -0.03 7.10 14.15
CA SER A 124 -1.01 7.39 13.10
C SER A 124 -2.03 6.27 12.90
N ARG A 125 -1.60 5.00 13.00
CA ARG A 125 -2.50 3.84 12.93
C ARG A 125 -3.42 3.75 14.14
N GLU A 126 -2.89 3.99 15.34
CA GLU A 126 -3.66 3.97 16.59
C GLU A 126 -4.75 5.05 16.59
N ILE A 127 -4.39 6.29 16.27
CA ILE A 127 -5.33 7.42 16.28
C ILE A 127 -6.14 7.54 14.98
N GLN A 128 -5.81 6.73 13.96
CA GLN A 128 -6.39 6.73 12.61
C GLN A 128 -6.36 8.12 11.94
N LYS A 129 -5.22 8.82 12.02
CA LYS A 129 -5.06 10.16 11.41
C LYS A 129 -3.78 10.28 10.59
N PRO A 130 -3.83 11.04 9.47
CA PRO A 130 -2.70 11.21 8.57
C PRO A 130 -1.67 12.26 9.04
N ASN A 131 -2.01 13.11 10.02
CA ASN A 131 -1.26 14.34 10.32
C ASN A 131 0.24 14.10 10.56
N GLY A 132 0.62 13.14 11.43
CA GLY A 132 2.02 12.87 11.73
C GLY A 132 2.79 12.34 10.52
N LEU A 133 2.16 11.52 9.68
CA LEU A 133 2.75 11.01 8.44
C LEU A 133 2.94 12.12 7.40
N LEU A 134 1.98 13.03 7.27
CA LEU A 134 2.07 14.18 6.37
C LEU A 134 3.18 15.16 6.81
N GLU A 135 3.27 15.43 8.11
CA GLU A 135 4.34 16.24 8.68
C GLU A 135 5.71 15.60 8.46
N TYR A 136 5.84 14.29 8.71
CA TYR A 136 7.06 13.54 8.42
C TYR A 136 7.47 13.68 6.96
N ALA A 137 6.54 13.43 6.04
CA ALA A 137 6.77 13.49 4.59
C ALA A 137 7.16 14.90 4.11
N SER A 138 6.66 15.95 4.76
CA SER A 138 7.02 17.34 4.41
C SER A 138 8.42 17.73 4.94
N ASN A 139 8.81 17.20 6.10
CA ASN A 139 10.09 17.52 6.73
C ASN A 139 11.26 16.64 6.24
N HIS A 140 10.98 15.52 5.57
CA HIS A 140 11.98 14.55 5.12
C HIS A 140 11.73 14.09 3.68
N PRO A 141 11.77 15.00 2.68
CA PRO A 141 11.49 14.67 1.28
C PRO A 141 12.45 13.63 0.70
N GLU A 142 13.71 13.60 1.14
CA GLU A 142 14.72 12.63 0.67
C GLU A 142 14.69 11.29 1.45
N SER A 143 13.70 11.09 2.32
CA SER A 143 13.62 9.86 3.11
C SER A 143 13.17 8.69 2.25
N GLY A 144 13.83 7.53 2.41
CA GLY A 144 13.34 6.25 1.88
C GLY A 144 11.96 5.82 2.42
N TYR A 145 11.42 6.51 3.42
CA TYR A 145 10.05 6.30 3.94
C TYR A 145 9.02 7.31 3.39
N LEU A 146 9.40 8.24 2.51
CA LEU A 146 8.48 9.24 1.95
C LEU A 146 7.24 8.59 1.34
N THR A 147 7.45 7.67 0.40
CA THR A 147 6.36 6.98 -0.32
C THR A 147 5.46 6.21 0.65
N THR A 148 6.04 5.48 1.61
CA THR A 148 5.27 4.76 2.63
C THR A 148 4.43 5.71 3.49
N ALA A 149 5.01 6.85 3.90
CA ALA A 149 4.29 7.85 4.69
C ALA A 149 3.08 8.41 3.93
N LEU A 150 3.27 8.74 2.64
CA LEU A 150 2.21 9.27 1.78
C LEU A 150 1.11 8.22 1.51
N GLN A 151 1.48 6.95 1.29
CA GLN A 151 0.51 5.86 1.09
C GLN A 151 -0.36 5.63 2.33
N GLU A 152 0.26 5.56 3.51
CA GLU A 152 -0.46 5.38 4.78
C GLU A 152 -1.34 6.60 5.09
N ALA A 153 -0.85 7.81 4.84
CA ALA A 153 -1.64 9.03 4.96
C ALA A 153 -2.85 9.02 4.01
N MET A 154 -2.64 8.64 2.74
CA MET A 154 -3.68 8.53 1.72
C MET A 154 -4.79 7.55 2.15
N TYR A 155 -4.41 6.40 2.73
CA TYR A 155 -5.38 5.44 3.28
C TYR A 155 -6.32 6.10 4.29
N PHE A 156 -5.79 6.83 5.28
CA PHE A 156 -6.62 7.52 6.27
C PHE A 156 -7.44 8.65 5.66
N ILE A 157 -6.86 9.44 4.75
CA ILE A 157 -7.57 10.55 4.09
C ILE A 157 -8.80 10.03 3.34
N ARG A 158 -8.64 8.98 2.53
CA ARG A 158 -9.74 8.38 1.75
C ARG A 158 -10.80 7.75 2.63
N ARG A 159 -10.39 7.09 3.72
CA ARG A 159 -11.33 6.52 4.70
C ARG A 159 -12.14 7.60 5.43
N ILE A 160 -11.52 8.73 5.76
CA ILE A 160 -12.21 9.87 6.39
C ILE A 160 -13.14 10.55 5.37
N GLY A 161 -12.70 10.71 4.12
CA GLY A 161 -13.52 11.15 2.99
C GLY A 161 -14.01 12.60 3.03
N LYS A 162 -13.46 13.45 3.92
CA LYS A 162 -13.96 14.81 4.16
C LYS A 162 -13.22 15.92 3.41
N ASN A 163 -12.02 15.68 2.90
CA ASN A 163 -11.18 16.72 2.32
C ASN A 163 -10.63 16.30 0.95
N LYS A 164 -11.39 16.63 -0.10
CA LYS A 164 -11.02 16.35 -1.50
C LYS A 164 -9.74 17.06 -1.93
N GLN A 165 -9.52 18.28 -1.45
CA GLN A 165 -8.31 19.04 -1.77
C GLN A 165 -7.08 18.33 -1.20
N LEU A 166 -7.11 18.00 0.10
CA LEU A 166 -6.02 17.28 0.74
C LEU A 166 -5.77 15.91 0.09
N GLU A 167 -6.83 15.17 -0.28
CA GLU A 167 -6.68 13.93 -1.01
C GLU A 167 -5.93 14.15 -2.33
N ALA A 168 -6.32 15.16 -3.10
CA ALA A 168 -5.69 15.47 -4.36
C ALA A 168 -4.22 15.92 -4.19
N ASP A 169 -3.95 16.81 -3.24
CA ASP A 169 -2.60 17.30 -2.91
C ASP A 169 -1.65 16.14 -2.55
N VAL A 170 -2.13 15.20 -1.73
CA VAL A 170 -1.34 14.04 -1.31
C VAL A 170 -1.15 13.06 -2.46
N TYR A 171 -2.13 12.91 -3.36
CA TYR A 171 -1.96 12.05 -4.53
C TYR A 171 -0.92 12.63 -5.50
N VAL A 172 -0.89 13.95 -5.70
CA VAL A 172 0.17 14.62 -6.47
C VAL A 172 1.55 14.35 -5.86
N ARG A 173 1.68 14.50 -4.54
CA ARG A 173 2.93 14.16 -3.84
C ARG A 173 3.33 12.70 -4.02
N LEU A 174 2.34 11.79 -3.98
CA LEU A 174 2.56 10.36 -4.07
C LEU A 174 3.04 9.95 -5.46
N ILE A 175 2.44 10.43 -6.56
CA ILE A 175 2.93 10.09 -7.91
C ILE A 175 4.35 10.59 -8.16
N ASN A 176 4.75 11.69 -7.51
CA ASN A 176 6.09 12.26 -7.62
C ASN A 176 7.11 11.63 -6.66
N SER A 177 6.70 10.74 -5.76
CA SER A 177 7.61 10.08 -4.80
C SER A 177 8.15 8.74 -5.30
N TYR A 178 7.69 8.27 -6.46
CA TYR A 178 8.20 7.05 -7.10
C TYR A 178 9.39 7.37 -7.99
N GLU A 179 10.38 6.49 -8.02
CA GLU A 179 11.57 6.62 -8.88
C GLU A 179 11.23 6.44 -10.37
N GLU A 180 10.24 5.59 -10.67
CA GLU A 180 9.82 5.27 -12.02
C GLU A 180 8.34 5.59 -12.22
N GLU A 181 8.01 6.22 -13.34
CA GLU A 181 6.64 6.45 -13.75
C GLU A 181 5.99 5.14 -14.21
N ASN A 182 4.78 4.87 -13.70
CA ASN A 182 3.99 3.71 -14.09
C ASN A 182 2.69 4.17 -14.78
N PRO A 183 2.42 3.75 -16.04
CA PRO A 183 1.24 4.18 -16.77
C PRO A 183 -0.08 3.90 -16.05
N GLY A 184 -0.21 2.72 -15.42
CA GLY A 184 -1.41 2.34 -14.66
C GLY A 184 -1.63 3.20 -13.42
N MET A 185 -0.55 3.54 -12.70
CA MET A 185 -0.60 4.44 -11.57
C MET A 185 -0.99 5.86 -11.99
N LEU A 186 -0.39 6.39 -13.06
CA LEU A 186 -0.69 7.72 -13.58
C LEU A 186 -2.12 7.81 -14.14
N ASN A 187 -2.63 6.75 -14.75
CA ASN A 187 -4.05 6.66 -15.10
C ASN A 187 -4.94 6.65 -13.86
N SER A 188 -4.58 5.89 -12.82
CA SER A 188 -5.35 5.83 -11.57
C SER A 188 -5.43 7.20 -10.87
N PHE A 189 -4.31 7.94 -10.87
CA PHE A 189 -4.25 9.33 -10.43
C PHE A 189 -5.18 10.21 -11.28
N SER A 190 -5.09 10.11 -12.60
CA SER A 190 -5.84 10.95 -13.53
C SER A 190 -7.34 10.72 -13.44
N TRP A 191 -7.76 9.45 -13.36
CA TRP A 191 -9.14 9.08 -13.09
C TRP A 191 -9.63 9.68 -11.78
N ARG A 192 -8.84 9.55 -10.70
CA ARG A 192 -9.22 10.10 -9.40
C ARG A 192 -9.35 11.62 -9.44
N MET A 193 -8.47 12.32 -10.15
CA MET A 193 -8.54 13.77 -10.32
C MET A 193 -9.80 14.18 -11.08
N SER A 194 -10.24 13.38 -12.06
CA SER A 194 -11.52 13.57 -12.75
C SER A 194 -12.72 13.45 -11.79
N GLU A 195 -12.71 12.47 -10.88
CA GLU A 195 -13.77 12.30 -9.87
C GLU A 195 -13.80 13.46 -8.88
N LEU A 196 -12.62 13.95 -8.47
CA LEU A 196 -12.48 15.05 -7.53
C LEU A 196 -12.71 16.42 -8.17
N LYS A 197 -12.61 16.53 -9.51
CA LYS A 197 -12.62 17.78 -10.29
C LYS A 197 -11.50 18.75 -9.87
N LEU A 198 -10.33 18.21 -9.55
CA LEU A 198 -9.15 18.95 -9.11
C LEU A 198 -7.95 18.52 -9.96
N TYR A 199 -6.99 19.42 -10.17
CA TYR A 199 -5.76 19.14 -10.94
C TYR A 199 -6.01 18.55 -12.33
N LEU A 200 -7.08 18.97 -13.01
CA LEU A 200 -7.51 18.38 -14.29
C LEU A 200 -6.46 18.55 -15.40
N ASP A 201 -5.73 19.68 -15.45
CA ASP A 201 -4.67 19.88 -16.44
C ASP A 201 -3.47 18.94 -16.21
N LEU A 202 -3.05 18.78 -14.95
CA LEU A 202 -2.00 17.83 -14.58
C LEU A 202 -2.45 16.39 -14.85
N ALA A 203 -3.70 16.04 -14.52
CA ALA A 203 -4.28 14.74 -14.83
C ALA A 203 -4.30 14.48 -16.34
N LEU A 204 -4.61 15.49 -17.15
CA LEU A 204 -4.60 15.40 -18.61
C LEU A 204 -3.18 15.13 -19.15
N GLU A 205 -2.17 15.81 -18.61
CA GLU A 205 -0.76 15.55 -18.93
C GLU A 205 -0.39 14.09 -18.60
N LYS A 206 -0.66 13.63 -17.37
CA LYS A 206 -0.27 12.31 -16.89
C LYS A 206 -0.96 11.16 -17.63
N VAL A 207 -2.26 11.27 -17.92
CA VAL A 207 -2.95 10.23 -18.71
C VAL A 207 -2.49 10.22 -20.17
N THR A 208 -2.15 11.37 -20.75
CA THR A 208 -1.64 11.45 -22.13
C THR A 208 -0.31 10.71 -22.24
N TRP A 209 0.62 10.97 -21.33
CA TRP A 209 1.87 10.21 -21.26
C TRP A 209 1.61 8.70 -21.04
N ALA A 210 0.69 8.35 -20.14
CA ALA A 210 0.37 6.94 -19.88
C ALA A 210 -0.16 6.21 -21.13
N ILE A 211 -0.97 6.87 -21.96
CA ILE A 211 -1.44 6.33 -23.24
C ILE A 211 -0.27 6.05 -24.19
N GLU A 212 0.70 6.96 -24.28
CA GLU A 212 1.88 6.83 -25.15
C GLU A 212 2.79 5.68 -24.73
N GLN A 213 2.97 5.48 -23.42
CA GLN A 213 3.84 4.42 -22.88
C GLN A 213 3.20 3.03 -22.83
N THR A 214 1.88 2.94 -23.03
CA THR A 214 1.17 1.66 -22.93
C THR A 214 1.18 0.93 -24.27
N SER A 215 1.63 -0.32 -24.26
CA SER A 215 1.59 -1.23 -25.42
C SER A 215 0.33 -2.10 -25.47
N ASP A 216 -0.27 -2.42 -24.32
CA ASP A 216 -1.51 -3.21 -24.28
C ASP A 216 -2.69 -2.38 -24.81
N ASN A 217 -3.33 -2.88 -25.86
CA ASN A 217 -4.41 -2.16 -26.52
C ASN A 217 -5.64 -1.99 -25.63
N LYS A 218 -5.99 -2.98 -24.80
CA LYS A 218 -7.16 -2.88 -23.94
C LYS A 218 -6.96 -1.80 -22.87
N GLN A 219 -5.81 -1.84 -22.20
CA GLN A 219 -5.41 -0.85 -21.20
C GLN A 219 -5.29 0.54 -21.80
N LYS A 220 -4.72 0.66 -23.01
CA LYS A 220 -4.65 1.93 -23.74
C LYS A 220 -6.02 2.58 -23.91
N HIS A 221 -7.05 1.83 -24.30
CA HIS A 221 -8.40 2.39 -24.45
C HIS A 221 -9.07 2.73 -23.11
N MET A 222 -8.76 2.02 -22.03
CA MET A 222 -9.17 2.46 -20.68
C MET A 222 -8.57 3.82 -20.30
N PHE A 223 -7.34 4.09 -20.73
CA PHE A 223 -6.67 5.36 -20.45
C PHE A 223 -7.21 6.48 -21.36
N ILE A 224 -7.55 6.16 -22.62
CA ILE A 224 -8.23 7.09 -23.54
C ILE A 224 -9.60 7.50 -22.97
N ASP A 225 -10.38 6.57 -22.40
CA ASP A 225 -11.64 6.93 -21.71
C ASP A 225 -11.40 7.92 -20.55
N THR A 226 -10.36 7.69 -19.75
CA THR A 226 -9.97 8.61 -18.67
C THR A 226 -9.61 9.99 -19.22
N LYS A 227 -8.86 10.05 -20.33
CA LYS A 227 -8.54 11.32 -21.02
C LYS A 227 -9.81 12.04 -21.50
N ALA A 228 -10.75 11.32 -22.11
CA ALA A 228 -12.00 11.87 -22.58
C ALA A 228 -12.84 12.48 -21.44
N GLU A 229 -12.94 11.76 -20.30
CA GLU A 229 -13.63 12.25 -19.10
C GLU A 229 -13.01 13.55 -18.56
N ILE A 230 -11.69 13.67 -18.56
CA ILE A 230 -10.98 14.87 -18.12
C ILE A 230 -11.20 16.04 -19.08
N LEU A 231 -11.07 15.81 -20.40
CA LEU A 231 -11.33 16.82 -21.42
C LEU A 231 -12.75 17.38 -21.32
N TRP A 232 -13.73 16.50 -21.10
CA TRP A 232 -15.12 16.91 -20.90
C TRP A 232 -15.28 17.80 -19.68
N LYS A 233 -14.66 17.46 -18.53
CA LYS A 233 -14.68 18.29 -17.32
C LYS A 233 -13.94 19.63 -17.47
N LEU A 234 -12.97 19.70 -18.39
CA LEU A 234 -12.29 20.92 -18.80
C LEU A 234 -13.10 21.74 -19.83
N ASN A 235 -14.32 21.32 -20.15
CA ASN A 235 -15.18 21.94 -21.16
C ASN A 235 -14.59 21.92 -22.59
N ARG A 236 -13.71 20.96 -22.88
CA ARG A 236 -13.12 20.68 -24.21
C ARG A 236 -13.92 19.57 -24.89
N ILE A 237 -15.20 19.87 -25.15
CA ILE A 237 -16.22 18.87 -25.50
C ILE A 237 -15.89 18.12 -26.81
N ASP A 238 -15.51 18.85 -27.86
CA ASP A 238 -15.20 18.23 -29.16
C ASP A 238 -14.02 17.25 -29.05
N GLU A 239 -13.01 17.60 -28.25
CA GLU A 239 -11.86 16.73 -28.01
C GLU A 239 -12.24 15.51 -27.16
N ALA A 240 -13.13 15.69 -26.18
CA ALA A 240 -13.64 14.58 -25.39
C ALA A 240 -14.41 13.56 -26.24
N ILE A 241 -15.27 14.04 -27.15
CA ILE A 241 -16.01 13.21 -28.12
C ILE A 241 -15.02 12.46 -29.03
N LEU A 242 -14.03 13.17 -29.58
CA LEU A 242 -13.03 12.56 -30.45
C LEU A 242 -12.24 11.44 -29.74
N GLU A 243 -11.91 11.61 -28.46
CA GLU A 243 -11.20 10.57 -27.70
C GLU A 243 -12.10 9.37 -27.40
N ILE A 244 -13.34 9.57 -26.92
CA ILE A 244 -14.22 8.44 -26.58
C ILE A 244 -14.70 7.66 -27.82
N GLU A 245 -14.79 8.30 -28.99
CA GLU A 245 -15.11 7.62 -30.25
C GLU A 245 -14.07 6.54 -30.60
N LYS A 246 -12.79 6.76 -30.26
CA LYS A 246 -11.74 5.74 -30.40
C LYS A 246 -12.07 4.51 -29.56
N CYS A 247 -12.56 4.70 -28.33
CA CYS A 247 -12.98 3.60 -27.46
C CYS A 247 -14.20 2.85 -27.99
N THR A 248 -15.22 3.57 -28.49
CA THR A 248 -16.40 2.93 -29.09
C THR A 248 -16.09 2.19 -30.39
N THR A 249 -15.08 2.63 -31.14
CA THR A 249 -14.61 1.93 -32.35
C THR A 249 -13.84 0.65 -31.98
N PHE A 250 -13.02 0.72 -30.91
CA PHE A 250 -12.25 -0.43 -30.43
C PHE A 250 -13.12 -1.53 -29.82
N ASP A 251 -14.13 -1.15 -29.02
CA ASP A 251 -15.09 -2.09 -28.44
C ASP A 251 -16.54 -1.61 -28.64
N PRO A 252 -17.13 -1.86 -29.84
CA PRO A 252 -18.46 -1.40 -30.19
C PRO A 252 -19.59 -2.02 -29.38
N ASN A 253 -19.32 -3.05 -28.58
CA ASN A 253 -20.33 -3.71 -27.74
C ASN A 253 -20.29 -3.23 -26.29
N ASN A 254 -19.31 -2.40 -25.93
CA ASN A 254 -19.18 -1.85 -24.59
C ASN A 254 -20.26 -0.80 -24.32
N SER A 255 -21.21 -1.09 -23.44
CA SER A 255 -22.29 -0.16 -23.10
C SER A 255 -21.76 1.10 -22.40
N TYR A 256 -20.73 0.97 -21.56
CA TYR A 256 -20.16 2.08 -20.82
C TYR A 256 -19.54 3.14 -21.76
N TYR A 257 -18.79 2.75 -22.80
CA TYR A 257 -18.24 3.73 -23.75
C TYR A 257 -19.32 4.45 -24.57
N LYS A 258 -20.42 3.75 -24.91
CA LYS A 258 -21.56 4.38 -25.57
C LYS A 258 -22.24 5.39 -24.66
N GLU A 259 -22.46 5.04 -23.39
CA GLU A 259 -23.04 5.94 -22.40
C GLU A 259 -22.16 7.17 -22.17
N GLN A 260 -20.83 7.01 -22.12
CA GLN A 260 -19.88 8.12 -22.05
C GLN A 260 -19.98 9.06 -23.26
N LEU A 261 -20.03 8.50 -24.47
CA LEU A 261 -20.19 9.29 -25.70
C LEU A 261 -21.49 10.11 -25.70
N GLU A 262 -22.62 9.49 -25.36
CA GLU A 262 -23.90 10.20 -25.27
C GLU A 262 -23.91 11.26 -24.16
N LYS A 263 -23.27 10.96 -23.01
CA LYS A 263 -23.07 11.94 -21.94
C LYS A 263 -22.31 13.18 -22.43
N PHE A 264 -21.27 12.99 -23.23
CA PHE A 264 -20.43 14.09 -23.71
C PHE A 264 -21.12 14.94 -24.78
N LYS A 265 -21.94 14.33 -25.65
CA LYS A 265 -22.78 15.06 -26.62
C LYS A 265 -23.82 15.95 -25.94
N GLY A 266 -24.25 15.57 -24.73
CA GLY A 266 -25.31 16.28 -24.00
C GLY A 266 -26.69 16.11 -24.66
N PRO A 267 -27.74 16.74 -24.10
CA PRO A 267 -29.06 16.70 -24.71
C PRO A 267 -29.02 17.37 -26.10
N ILE A 268 -29.56 16.68 -27.10
CA ILE A 268 -29.79 17.26 -28.42
C ILE A 268 -30.80 18.39 -28.20
N ASN A 269 -30.35 19.65 -28.24
CA ASN A 269 -31.26 20.77 -28.36
C ASN A 269 -31.90 20.69 -29.76
N THR A 270 -33.08 20.07 -29.82
CA THR A 270 -34.04 20.16 -30.92
C THR A 270 -34.66 21.54 -30.99
#